data_AF-A0A7H0IQ87-F1
#
_entry.id   AF-A0A7H0IQ87-F1
#
_cell.length_a   1.000
_cell.length_b   1.000
_cell.length_c   1.000
_cell.angle_alpha   90.00
_cell.angle_beta   90.00
_cell.angle_gamma   90.00
#
_symmetry.space_group_name_H-M   'P 1'
#
loop_
_entity.id
_entity.type
_entity.pdbx_description
1 polymer ?
#
loop_
_entity_poly.entity_id
_entity_poly.type
_entity_poly.pdbx_seq_one_letter_code
_entity_poly.pdbx_strand_id
1 'polypeptide(L)'
;MSVSLLPAERRAIAPAATDRSHTEVLTHLVREGLPVPPGGLGSLWSAAAEKLGTRRVEGKGRQPELVYLAHVHGCPDAPLPRDPGPLPPDVLGLLRAPADGKTLSGYAKELGVRRTQTQALARYARTLLGAPTLACLVHRALPRLRHAGHTAPAAAAPVTASLQTELPGDASAVTAARGWVRATHAWLRWTGPAAHAAEAAGHLVANAVLHGLPEDTFHGHLLLKASATEASELLLDVTDHNPRFPQFDRSTGRAGADRGLRQIAWLGAQVTWRTAPNALGKTVRAAFPPARPLEEPA
;
A
#
# COMPACT_ATOMS: atom_id res chain seq x y z
N MET A 1 0.68 17.98 -15.92
CA MET A 1 -0.19 18.46 -17.01
C MET A 1 -1.63 18.22 -16.59
N SER A 2 -2.50 19.21 -16.68
CA SER A 2 -3.93 19.03 -16.35
C SER A 2 -4.60 18.27 -17.49
N VAL A 3 -5.15 17.09 -17.22
CA VAL A 3 -5.93 16.33 -18.21
C VAL A 3 -7.29 17.00 -18.36
N SER A 4 -7.68 17.38 -19.58
CA SER A 4 -8.97 18.03 -19.85
C SER A 4 -9.94 17.03 -20.46
N LEU A 5 -10.98 16.67 -19.71
CA LEU A 5 -12.11 15.86 -20.19
C LEU A 5 -13.24 16.76 -20.66
N LEU A 6 -13.95 16.35 -21.71
CA LEU A 6 -15.17 17.01 -22.17
C LEU A 6 -16.27 16.88 -21.10
N PRO A 7 -17.22 17.83 -21.02
CA PRO A 7 -18.33 17.75 -20.07
C PRO A 7 -19.11 16.43 -20.16
N ALA A 8 -19.39 15.94 -21.38
CA ALA A 8 -20.06 14.66 -21.58
C ALA A 8 -19.25 13.45 -21.05
N GLU A 9 -17.92 13.49 -21.15
CA GLU A 9 -17.03 12.44 -20.63
C GLU A 9 -17.02 12.43 -19.10
N ARG A 10 -16.88 13.60 -18.46
CA ARG A 10 -16.93 13.75 -17.00
C ARG A 10 -18.28 13.27 -16.45
N ARG A 11 -19.37 13.69 -17.08
CA ARG A 11 -20.74 13.29 -16.74
C ARG A 11 -21.02 11.82 -17.00
N ALA A 12 -20.38 11.20 -17.99
CA ALA A 12 -20.49 9.76 -18.22
C ALA A 12 -19.70 8.93 -17.20
N ILE A 13 -18.59 9.44 -16.65
CA ILE A 13 -17.80 8.75 -15.61
C ILE A 13 -18.51 8.77 -14.26
N ALA A 14 -19.18 9.86 -13.89
CA ALA A 14 -19.82 9.98 -12.58
C ALA A 14 -20.84 8.87 -12.25
N PRO A 15 -21.63 8.37 -13.21
CA PRO A 15 -22.46 7.17 -13.07
C PRO A 15 -21.71 5.86 -12.97
N ALA A 16 -20.50 5.74 -13.53
CA ALA A 16 -19.67 4.57 -13.32
C ALA A 16 -19.16 4.51 -11.87
N ALA A 17 -18.97 5.68 -11.25
CA ALA A 17 -18.62 5.84 -9.85
C ALA A 17 -19.83 5.66 -8.90
N THR A 18 -21.05 5.92 -9.37
CA THR A 18 -22.29 5.79 -8.61
C THR A 18 -23.09 4.55 -9.06
N ASP A 19 -24.23 4.28 -8.44
CA ASP A 19 -25.02 3.08 -8.75
C ASP A 19 -26.02 3.28 -9.91
N ARG A 20 -25.80 4.29 -10.76
CA ARG A 20 -26.75 4.65 -11.81
C ARG A 20 -26.62 3.75 -13.03
N SER A 21 -27.74 3.17 -13.48
CA SER A 21 -27.87 2.37 -14.69
C SER A 21 -27.46 3.13 -15.96
N HIS A 22 -27.11 2.40 -17.03
CA HIS A 22 -26.75 2.98 -18.33
C HIS A 22 -27.83 3.94 -18.84
N THR A 23 -29.10 3.52 -18.79
CA THR A 23 -30.25 4.31 -19.23
C THR A 23 -30.36 5.63 -18.46
N GLU A 24 -30.17 5.61 -17.13
CA GLU A 24 -30.21 6.83 -16.33
C GLU A 24 -29.11 7.83 -16.71
N VAL A 25 -27.93 7.36 -17.08
CA VAL A 25 -26.85 8.24 -17.57
C VAL A 25 -27.24 8.89 -18.88
N LEU A 26 -27.72 8.11 -19.84
CA LEU A 26 -28.09 8.62 -21.15
C LEU A 26 -29.21 9.65 -21.02
N THR A 27 -30.25 9.35 -20.25
CA THR A 27 -31.33 10.29 -19.94
C THR A 27 -30.78 11.56 -19.28
N HIS A 28 -29.80 11.44 -18.39
CA HIS A 28 -29.19 12.60 -17.74
C HIS A 28 -28.39 13.46 -18.72
N LEU A 29 -27.58 12.86 -19.59
CA LEU A 29 -26.81 13.57 -20.62
C LEU A 29 -27.73 14.32 -21.60
N VAL A 30 -28.78 13.64 -22.08
CA VAL A 30 -29.78 14.24 -22.98
C VAL A 30 -30.49 15.41 -22.30
N ARG A 31 -30.90 15.25 -21.02
CA ARG A 31 -31.55 16.32 -20.25
C ARG A 31 -30.64 17.54 -20.05
N GLU A 32 -29.34 17.34 -19.93
CA GLU A 32 -28.35 18.44 -19.83
C GLU A 32 -27.92 19.01 -21.19
N GLY A 33 -28.49 18.51 -22.31
CA GLY A 33 -28.12 18.95 -23.66
C GLY A 33 -26.70 18.54 -24.07
N LEU A 34 -26.14 17.51 -23.44
CA LEU A 34 -24.79 17.02 -23.72
C LEU A 34 -24.81 16.01 -24.88
N PRO A 35 -23.77 16.03 -25.75
CA PRO A 35 -23.72 15.14 -26.90
C PRO A 35 -23.62 13.68 -26.46
N VAL A 36 -24.51 12.84 -26.99
CA VAL A 36 -24.45 11.39 -26.86
C VAL A 36 -24.04 10.81 -28.21
N PRO A 37 -22.85 10.21 -28.32
CA PRO A 37 -22.41 9.64 -29.58
C PRO A 37 -23.29 8.44 -30.00
N PRO A 38 -23.40 8.14 -31.30
CA PRO A 38 -24.21 7.03 -31.79
C PRO A 38 -23.74 5.66 -31.25
N GLY A 39 -22.47 5.54 -30.83
CA GLY A 39 -21.93 4.37 -30.14
C GLY A 39 -22.31 4.25 -28.65
N GLY A 40 -23.12 5.17 -28.11
CA GLY A 40 -23.54 5.20 -26.72
C GLY A 40 -22.44 5.59 -25.73
N LEU A 41 -22.61 5.26 -24.45
CA LEU A 41 -21.62 5.62 -23.40
C LEU A 41 -20.24 4.99 -23.62
N GLY A 42 -20.16 3.89 -24.35
CA GLY A 42 -18.89 3.21 -24.62
C GLY A 42 -17.87 4.14 -25.25
N SER A 43 -18.27 4.91 -26.26
CA SER A 43 -17.39 5.87 -26.93
C SER A 43 -16.91 6.99 -25.99
N LEU A 44 -17.78 7.49 -25.11
CA LEU A 44 -17.41 8.50 -24.11
C LEU A 44 -16.40 7.95 -23.09
N TRP A 45 -16.61 6.72 -22.61
CA TRP A 45 -15.69 6.09 -21.67
C TRP A 45 -14.34 5.77 -22.31
N SER A 46 -14.31 5.25 -23.54
CA SER A 46 -13.06 4.98 -24.25
C SER A 46 -12.25 6.26 -24.50
N ALA A 47 -12.90 7.34 -24.95
CA ALA A 47 -12.22 8.63 -25.14
C ALA A 47 -11.66 9.19 -23.82
N ALA A 48 -12.42 9.07 -22.72
CA ALA A 48 -11.94 9.49 -21.41
C ALA A 48 -10.79 8.60 -20.89
N ALA A 49 -10.86 7.29 -21.15
CA ALA A 49 -9.87 6.30 -20.77
C ALA A 49 -8.54 6.52 -21.50
N GLU A 50 -8.57 6.91 -22.77
CA GLU A 50 -7.41 7.32 -23.55
C GLU A 50 -6.78 8.59 -22.96
N LYS A 51 -7.58 9.64 -22.71
CA LYS A 51 -7.10 10.91 -22.13
C LYS A 51 -6.51 10.75 -20.73
N LEU A 52 -7.08 9.85 -19.92
CA LEU A 52 -6.59 9.56 -18.57
C LEU A 52 -5.44 8.53 -18.56
N GLY A 53 -5.05 7.98 -19.71
CA GLY A 53 -3.93 7.04 -19.80
C GLY A 53 -4.19 5.68 -19.17
N THR A 54 -5.44 5.21 -19.19
CA THR A 54 -5.78 3.85 -18.73
C THR A 54 -5.07 2.80 -19.57
N ARG A 55 -4.75 1.64 -18.96
CA ARG A 55 -4.13 0.52 -19.70
C ARG A 55 -5.10 -0.26 -20.57
N ARG A 56 -6.42 -0.04 -20.41
CA ARG A 56 -7.49 -0.77 -21.10
C ARG A 56 -8.36 0.14 -21.95
N VAL A 57 -7.92 0.36 -23.18
CA VAL A 57 -8.63 1.20 -24.15
C VAL A 57 -9.92 0.53 -24.67
N GLU A 58 -9.99 -0.80 -24.68
CA GLU A 58 -11.07 -1.55 -25.35
C GLU A 58 -12.25 -1.98 -24.45
N GLY A 59 -12.28 -1.56 -23.18
CA GLY A 59 -13.30 -2.07 -22.26
C GLY A 59 -14.66 -1.38 -22.42
N LYS A 60 -15.66 -2.09 -22.95
CA LYS A 60 -17.09 -1.76 -22.79
C LYS A 60 -17.44 -1.81 -21.29
N GLY A 61 -17.84 -0.68 -20.70
CA GLY A 61 -18.48 -0.66 -19.37
C GLY A 61 -17.81 0.20 -18.29
N ARG A 62 -18.30 0.04 -17.06
CA ARG A 62 -17.84 0.77 -15.86
C ARG A 62 -16.47 0.27 -15.40
N GLN A 63 -15.40 0.89 -15.88
CA GLN A 63 -14.03 0.52 -15.51
C GLN A 63 -13.63 1.15 -14.15
N PRO A 64 -13.20 0.35 -13.15
CA PRO A 64 -12.78 0.89 -11.87
C PRO A 64 -11.53 1.80 -11.95
N GLU A 65 -10.58 1.45 -12.81
CA GLU A 65 -9.38 2.24 -13.12
C GLU A 65 -9.74 3.66 -13.59
N LEU A 66 -10.68 3.75 -14.54
CA LEU A 66 -11.16 5.03 -15.06
C LEU A 66 -11.74 5.93 -13.96
N VAL A 67 -12.53 5.35 -13.05
CA VAL A 67 -13.13 6.08 -11.91
C VAL A 67 -12.06 6.57 -10.94
N TYR A 68 -11.05 5.74 -10.68
CA TYR A 68 -9.92 6.10 -9.83
C TYR A 68 -9.10 7.24 -10.44
N LEU A 69 -8.67 7.10 -11.70
CA LEU A 69 -7.86 8.11 -12.40
C LEU A 69 -8.62 9.43 -12.54
N ALA A 70 -9.91 9.39 -12.89
CA ALA A 70 -10.72 10.60 -12.95
C ALA A 70 -10.66 11.38 -11.62
N HIS A 71 -10.81 10.70 -10.47
CA HIS A 71 -10.71 11.34 -9.16
C HIS A 71 -9.30 11.82 -8.81
N VAL A 72 -8.27 11.08 -9.17
CA VAL A 72 -6.86 11.49 -8.98
C VAL A 72 -6.60 12.79 -9.74
N HIS A 73 -7.12 12.93 -10.95
CA HIS A 73 -7.00 14.13 -11.78
C HIS A 73 -8.02 15.24 -11.45
N GLY A 74 -8.91 15.03 -10.49
CA GLY A 74 -9.94 16.02 -10.12
C GLY A 74 -10.99 16.27 -11.21
N CYS A 75 -11.17 15.31 -12.12
CA CYS A 75 -12.06 15.43 -13.27
C CYS A 75 -13.48 14.85 -13.14
N PRO A 76 -13.92 14.13 -12.08
CA PRO A 76 -15.25 13.55 -12.11
C PRO A 76 -16.26 14.57 -11.57
N ASP A 77 -17.36 14.77 -12.30
CA ASP A 77 -18.51 15.52 -11.78
C ASP A 77 -19.36 14.68 -10.81
N ALA A 78 -18.73 13.73 -10.10
CA ALA A 78 -19.35 12.87 -9.11
C ALA A 78 -19.21 13.51 -7.72
N PRO A 79 -20.20 13.34 -6.82
CA PRO A 79 -20.02 13.74 -5.44
C PRO A 79 -18.82 13.01 -4.84
N LEU A 80 -18.06 13.69 -3.97
CA LEU A 80 -17.00 13.03 -3.23
C LEU A 80 -17.60 11.89 -2.38
N PRO A 81 -17.00 10.70 -2.41
CA PRO A 81 -17.49 9.58 -1.62
C PRO A 81 -17.31 9.91 -0.13
N ARG A 82 -18.31 9.56 0.69
CA ARG A 82 -18.15 9.58 2.15
C ARG A 82 -17.03 8.63 2.54
N ASP A 83 -16.23 9.00 3.54
CA ASP A 83 -15.21 8.10 4.09
C ASP A 83 -15.90 6.81 4.58
N PRO A 84 -15.56 5.63 4.02
CA PRO A 84 -16.16 4.37 4.42
C PRO A 84 -15.69 3.90 5.81
N GLY A 85 -14.84 4.68 6.48
CA GLY A 85 -14.17 4.27 7.70
C GLY A 85 -13.02 3.30 7.39
N PRO A 86 -12.51 2.59 8.41
CA PRO A 86 -11.43 1.64 8.23
C PRO A 86 -11.90 0.45 7.39
N LEU A 87 -11.20 0.18 6.29
CA LEU A 87 -11.41 -1.01 5.48
C LEU A 87 -10.40 -2.11 5.83
N PRO A 88 -10.81 -3.39 5.79
CA PRO A 88 -9.89 -4.52 5.87
C PRO A 88 -8.81 -4.43 4.78
N PRO A 89 -7.56 -4.80 5.08
CA PRO A 89 -6.47 -4.61 4.12
C PRO A 89 -6.55 -5.45 2.86
N ASP A 90 -7.03 -6.68 2.98
CA ASP A 90 -7.36 -7.56 1.87
C ASP A 90 -8.39 -6.90 0.94
N VAL A 91 -9.42 -6.27 1.49
CA VAL A 91 -10.39 -5.45 0.73
C VAL A 91 -9.69 -4.27 0.06
N LEU A 92 -8.79 -3.56 0.75
CA LEU A 92 -8.03 -2.46 0.13
C LEU A 92 -7.14 -2.92 -1.01
N GLY A 93 -6.38 -4.02 -0.84
CA GLY A 93 -5.55 -4.61 -1.87
C GLY A 93 -6.39 -5.07 -3.08
N LEU A 94 -7.53 -5.73 -2.80
CA LEU A 94 -8.49 -6.12 -3.82
C LEU A 94 -9.02 -4.92 -4.60
N LEU A 95 -9.30 -3.79 -3.95
CA LEU A 95 -9.82 -2.58 -4.61
C LEU A 95 -8.72 -1.76 -5.29
N ARG A 96 -7.49 -1.84 -4.81
CA ARG A 96 -6.34 -1.20 -5.44
C ARG A 96 -5.99 -1.84 -6.77
N ALA A 97 -6.02 -3.17 -6.86
CA ALA A 97 -5.72 -3.89 -8.10
C ALA A 97 -6.55 -3.42 -9.32
N PRO A 98 -7.90 -3.35 -9.28
CA PRO A 98 -8.70 -2.83 -10.37
C PRO A 98 -8.62 -1.32 -10.52
N ALA A 99 -8.27 -0.56 -9.47
CA ALA A 99 -7.91 0.85 -9.61
C ALA A 99 -6.61 1.05 -10.42
N ASP A 100 -5.69 0.08 -10.36
CA ASP A 100 -4.44 0.03 -11.14
C ASP A 100 -4.61 -0.73 -12.48
N GLY A 101 -5.85 -0.98 -12.93
CA GLY A 101 -6.14 -1.61 -14.22
C GLY A 101 -6.01 -3.14 -14.27
N LYS A 102 -5.81 -3.82 -13.13
CA LYS A 102 -5.73 -5.29 -13.05
C LYS A 102 -7.13 -5.93 -13.03
N THR A 103 -7.28 -7.12 -13.62
CA THR A 103 -8.51 -7.94 -13.42
C THR A 103 -8.46 -8.62 -12.04
N LEU A 104 -9.60 -9.05 -11.51
CA LEU A 104 -9.63 -9.92 -10.32
C LEU A 104 -8.85 -11.23 -10.53
N SER A 105 -8.86 -11.77 -11.76
CA SER A 105 -8.07 -12.95 -12.12
C SER A 105 -6.56 -12.64 -12.13
N GLY A 106 -6.17 -11.47 -12.65
CA GLY A 106 -4.79 -11.00 -12.63
C GLY A 106 -4.29 -10.79 -11.20
N TYR A 107 -5.11 -10.18 -10.35
CA TYR A 107 -4.82 -10.03 -8.92
C TYR A 107 -4.69 -11.38 -8.20
N ALA A 108 -5.59 -12.34 -8.48
CA ALA A 108 -5.49 -13.68 -7.92
C ALA A 108 -4.19 -14.39 -8.31
N LYS A 109 -3.80 -14.28 -9.59
CA LYS A 109 -2.54 -14.85 -10.10
C LYS A 109 -1.33 -14.23 -9.43
N GLU A 110 -1.32 -12.91 -9.24
CA GLU A 110 -0.22 -12.19 -8.59
C GLU A 110 -0.04 -12.60 -7.13
N LEU A 111 -1.15 -12.86 -6.41
CA LEU A 111 -1.11 -13.33 -5.03
C LEU A 111 -0.88 -14.85 -4.89
N GLY A 112 -0.86 -15.61 -5.99
CA GLY A 112 -0.79 -17.07 -5.94
C GLY A 112 -2.03 -17.74 -5.31
N VAL A 113 -3.20 -17.08 -5.34
CA VAL A 113 -4.45 -17.58 -4.76
C VAL A 113 -5.47 -18.00 -5.81
N ARG A 114 -6.46 -18.79 -5.41
CA ARG A 114 -7.54 -19.22 -6.31
C ARG A 114 -8.44 -18.03 -6.66
N ARG A 115 -8.90 -17.97 -7.91
CA ARG A 115 -9.88 -16.96 -8.36
C ARG A 115 -11.16 -16.92 -7.52
N THR A 116 -11.59 -18.06 -6.99
CA THR A 116 -12.77 -18.13 -6.11
C THR A 116 -12.57 -17.37 -4.80
N GLN A 117 -11.34 -17.28 -4.28
CA GLN A 117 -11.01 -16.51 -3.08
C GLN A 117 -11.13 -15.00 -3.34
N THR A 118 -10.57 -14.50 -4.45
CA THR A 118 -10.72 -13.07 -4.79
C THR A 118 -12.18 -12.71 -5.11
N GLN A 119 -12.96 -13.64 -5.67
CA GLN A 119 -14.40 -13.46 -5.84
C GLN A 119 -15.18 -13.43 -4.52
N ALA A 120 -14.82 -14.27 -3.55
CA ALA A 120 -15.39 -14.24 -2.21
C ALA A 120 -15.08 -12.91 -1.51
N LEU A 121 -13.83 -12.46 -1.58
CA LEU A 121 -13.41 -11.16 -1.06
C LEU A 121 -14.13 -9.99 -1.73
N ALA A 122 -14.35 -10.06 -3.05
CA ALA A 122 -15.15 -9.07 -3.76
C ALA A 122 -16.61 -9.06 -3.31
N ARG A 123 -17.22 -10.23 -3.02
CA ARG A 123 -18.57 -10.28 -2.44
C ARG A 123 -18.59 -9.66 -1.05
N TYR A 124 -17.62 -9.98 -0.21
CA TYR A 124 -17.49 -9.37 1.12
C TYR A 124 -17.36 -7.84 1.04
N ALA A 125 -16.51 -7.33 0.15
CA ALA A 125 -16.37 -5.90 -0.10
C ALA A 125 -17.70 -5.23 -0.53
N ARG A 126 -18.51 -5.92 -1.37
CA ARG A 126 -19.85 -5.43 -1.76
C ARG A 126 -20.78 -5.29 -0.56
N THR A 127 -20.81 -6.27 0.33
CA THR A 127 -21.60 -6.22 1.56
C THR A 127 -21.12 -5.09 2.46
N LEU A 128 -19.81 -5.01 2.69
CA LEU A 128 -19.20 -4.02 3.58
C LEU A 128 -19.44 -2.58 3.12
N LEU A 129 -19.28 -2.33 1.83
CA LEU A 129 -19.38 -0.99 1.25
C LEU A 129 -20.76 -0.69 0.68
N GLY A 130 -21.71 -1.63 0.67
CA GLY A 130 -23.06 -1.46 0.12
C GLY A 130 -23.09 -1.05 -1.35
N ALA A 131 -22.19 -1.59 -2.17
CA ALA A 131 -22.01 -1.22 -3.58
C ALA A 131 -22.02 -2.45 -4.49
N PRO A 132 -22.76 -2.44 -5.62
CA PRO A 132 -22.93 -3.65 -6.43
C PRO A 132 -21.79 -3.89 -7.43
N THR A 133 -21.11 -2.83 -7.86
CA THR A 133 -20.07 -2.90 -8.90
C THR A 133 -18.67 -2.58 -8.36
N LEU A 134 -17.63 -3.16 -8.96
CA LEU A 134 -16.24 -2.86 -8.59
C LEU A 134 -15.88 -1.37 -8.76
N ALA A 135 -16.44 -0.70 -9.77
CA ALA A 135 -16.21 0.72 -9.98
C ALA A 135 -16.81 1.57 -8.85
N CYS A 136 -18.01 1.22 -8.38
CA CYS A 136 -18.64 1.84 -7.22
C CYS A 136 -17.87 1.53 -5.92
N LEU A 137 -17.33 0.30 -5.77
CA LEU A 137 -16.47 -0.06 -4.64
C LEU A 137 -15.19 0.77 -4.60
N VAL A 138 -14.49 0.88 -5.74
CA VAL A 138 -13.29 1.71 -5.87
C VAL A 138 -13.61 3.17 -5.56
N HIS A 139 -14.72 3.71 -6.08
CA HIS A 139 -15.18 5.06 -5.76
C HIS A 139 -15.37 5.23 -4.25
N ARG A 140 -16.13 4.36 -3.58
CA ARG A 140 -16.36 4.47 -2.12
C ARG A 140 -15.07 4.32 -1.32
N ALA A 141 -14.10 3.54 -1.79
CA ALA A 141 -12.82 3.35 -1.12
C ALA A 141 -11.78 4.45 -1.41
N LEU A 142 -12.05 5.41 -2.31
CA LEU A 142 -11.09 6.45 -2.72
C LEU A 142 -10.41 7.19 -1.57
N PRO A 143 -11.11 7.61 -0.49
CA PRO A 143 -10.45 8.29 0.63
C PRO A 143 -9.32 7.43 1.20
N ARG A 144 -9.52 6.11 1.28
CA ARG A 144 -8.51 5.16 1.78
C ARG A 144 -7.45 4.82 0.75
N LEU A 145 -7.81 4.72 -0.53
CA LEU A 145 -6.85 4.44 -1.61
C LEU A 145 -5.85 5.59 -1.84
N ARG A 146 -6.24 6.84 -1.57
CA ARG A 146 -5.34 8.02 -1.69
C ARG A 146 -4.33 8.11 -0.54
N HIS A 147 -4.75 7.74 0.68
CA HIS A 147 -3.90 7.82 1.88
C HIS A 147 -2.85 6.70 1.98
N ALA A 148 -2.96 5.66 1.16
CA ALA A 148 -1.91 4.64 1.04
C ALA A 148 -0.63 5.15 0.33
N GLY A 149 -0.56 6.44 -0.03
CA GLY A 149 0.57 7.08 -0.68
C GLY A 149 1.56 7.71 0.30
N HIS A 150 2.72 7.05 0.45
CA HIS A 150 4.06 7.64 0.56
C HIS A 150 4.24 8.89 1.44
N THR A 151 4.72 8.71 2.67
CA THR A 151 5.89 9.49 3.10
C THR A 151 7.09 8.92 2.35
N ALA A 152 7.41 9.47 1.18
CA ALA A 152 8.66 9.16 0.52
C ALA A 152 9.81 9.58 1.46
N PRO A 153 10.67 8.67 1.92
CA PRO A 153 11.89 9.10 2.58
C PRO A 153 12.72 9.88 1.56
N ALA A 154 13.49 10.87 2.03
CA ALA A 154 14.56 11.47 1.23
C ALA A 154 15.36 10.36 0.53
N ALA A 155 15.70 10.55 -0.74
CA ALA A 155 16.32 9.53 -1.58
C ALA A 155 17.47 8.84 -0.83
N ALA A 156 17.22 7.60 -0.38
CA ALA A 156 18.19 6.83 0.37
C ALA A 156 19.35 6.47 -0.56
N ALA A 157 20.58 6.50 -0.04
CA ALA A 157 21.76 6.11 -0.80
C ALA A 157 21.59 4.70 -1.40
N PRO A 158 22.17 4.41 -2.59
CA PRO A 158 22.07 3.10 -3.21
C PRO A 158 22.49 1.97 -2.27
N VAL A 159 21.82 0.82 -2.38
CA VAL A 159 22.12 -0.37 -1.58
C VAL A 159 23.30 -1.12 -2.20
N THR A 160 24.36 -1.36 -1.43
CA THR A 160 25.58 -2.07 -1.86
C THR A 160 25.53 -3.57 -1.58
N ALA A 161 24.85 -3.97 -0.50
CA ALA A 161 24.66 -5.37 -0.12
C ALA A 161 23.31 -5.55 0.56
N SER A 162 22.67 -6.70 0.34
CA SER A 162 21.39 -7.03 0.97
C SER A 162 21.25 -8.53 1.21
N LEU A 163 20.73 -8.88 2.37
CA LEU A 163 20.37 -10.24 2.77
C LEU A 163 18.96 -10.24 3.35
N GLN A 164 18.24 -11.35 3.25
CA GLN A 164 16.91 -11.50 3.84
C GLN A 164 16.67 -12.91 4.36
N THR A 165 15.74 -13.05 5.30
CA THR A 165 15.30 -14.32 5.86
C THR A 165 13.83 -14.26 6.26
N GLU A 166 13.14 -15.38 6.16
CA GLU A 166 11.82 -15.57 6.72
C GLU A 166 11.94 -16.06 8.16
N LEU A 167 11.12 -15.48 9.04
CA LEU A 167 11.07 -15.81 10.45
C LEU A 167 9.69 -16.37 10.78
N PRO A 168 9.58 -17.26 11.78
CA PRO A 168 8.27 -17.71 12.27
C PRO A 168 7.47 -16.52 12.81
N GLY A 169 6.15 -16.67 12.87
CA GLY A 169 5.23 -15.66 13.40
C GLY A 169 5.01 -15.75 14.91
N ASP A 170 5.96 -16.29 15.66
CA ASP A 170 5.82 -16.49 17.10
C ASP A 170 7.03 -15.92 17.86
N ALA A 171 7.02 -16.02 19.19
CA ALA A 171 8.06 -15.44 20.03
C ALA A 171 9.48 -15.96 19.74
N SER A 172 9.63 -17.14 19.13
CA SER A 172 10.94 -17.66 18.74
C SER A 172 11.63 -16.82 17.66
N ALA A 173 10.85 -16.07 16.87
CA ALA A 173 11.32 -15.18 15.82
C ALA A 173 12.29 -14.11 16.33
N VAL A 174 12.12 -13.65 17.58
CA VAL A 174 12.96 -12.62 18.18
C VAL A 174 14.39 -13.13 18.35
N THR A 175 14.56 -14.35 18.86
CA THR A 175 15.87 -14.99 19.04
C THR A 175 16.48 -15.33 17.68
N ALA A 176 15.68 -15.84 16.75
CA ALA A 176 16.12 -16.12 15.38
C ALA A 176 16.63 -14.86 14.66
N ALA A 177 15.91 -13.74 14.78
CA ALA A 177 16.30 -12.45 14.21
C ALA A 177 17.64 -11.96 14.75
N ARG A 178 17.83 -11.97 16.08
CA ARG A 178 19.09 -11.58 16.72
C ARG A 178 20.25 -12.44 16.23
N GLY A 179 20.07 -13.76 16.20
CA GLY A 179 21.08 -14.71 15.74
C GLY A 179 21.45 -14.48 14.28
N TRP A 180 20.44 -14.32 13.42
CA TRP A 180 20.62 -14.09 11.99
C TRP A 180 21.37 -12.79 11.70
N VAL A 181 21.03 -11.68 12.36
CA VAL A 181 21.74 -10.40 12.16
C VAL A 181 23.20 -10.50 12.63
N ARG A 182 23.47 -11.15 13.77
CA ARG A 182 24.86 -11.36 14.24
C ARG A 182 25.67 -12.16 13.22
N ALA A 183 25.09 -13.23 12.67
CA ALA A 183 25.75 -14.09 11.69
C ALA A 183 25.99 -13.41 10.34
N THR A 184 25.11 -12.47 9.95
CA THR A 184 25.13 -11.86 8.61
C THR A 184 25.78 -10.49 8.54
N HIS A 185 25.99 -9.78 9.66
CA HIS A 185 26.50 -8.40 9.64
C HIS A 185 27.85 -8.26 8.91
N ALA A 186 28.76 -9.22 9.07
CA ALA A 186 30.09 -9.20 8.45
C ALA A 186 30.01 -9.23 6.91
N TRP A 187 28.98 -9.90 6.37
CA TRP A 187 28.74 -9.99 4.92
C TRP A 187 28.23 -8.67 4.33
N LEU A 188 27.55 -7.86 5.15
CA LEU A 188 27.05 -6.54 4.76
C LEU A 188 28.13 -5.46 4.79
N ARG A 189 29.34 -5.76 5.31
CA ARG A 189 30.46 -4.82 5.46
C ARG A 189 30.10 -3.54 6.24
N TRP A 190 29.06 -3.60 7.08
CA TRP A 190 28.72 -2.50 7.97
C TRP A 190 29.61 -2.54 9.21
N THR A 191 30.26 -1.42 9.52
CA THR A 191 31.29 -1.31 10.58
C THR A 191 30.74 -0.90 11.95
N GLY A 192 29.43 -0.69 12.07
CA GLY A 192 28.80 -0.32 13.33
C GLY A 192 28.66 -1.47 14.33
N PRO A 193 28.14 -1.19 15.55
CA PRO A 193 28.05 -2.19 16.61
C PRO A 193 27.04 -3.30 16.27
N ALA A 194 27.53 -4.49 15.91
CA ALA A 194 26.70 -5.65 15.53
C ALA A 194 25.68 -6.03 16.63
N ALA A 195 26.05 -5.86 17.90
CA ALA A 195 25.15 -6.11 19.03
C ALA A 195 23.93 -5.16 19.01
N HIS A 196 24.12 -3.88 18.67
CA HIS A 196 23.02 -2.92 18.60
C HIS A 196 22.09 -3.23 17.43
N ALA A 197 22.64 -3.60 16.26
CA ALA A 197 21.84 -4.02 15.12
C ALA A 197 20.99 -5.25 15.43
N ALA A 198 21.59 -6.27 16.07
CA ALA A 198 20.87 -7.47 16.46
C ALA A 198 19.75 -7.17 17.46
N GLU A 199 20.00 -6.28 18.42
CA GLU A 199 19.00 -5.92 19.42
C GLU A 199 17.86 -5.09 18.82
N ALA A 200 18.16 -4.18 17.90
CA ALA A 200 17.15 -3.46 17.14
C ALA A 200 16.28 -4.41 16.29
N ALA A 201 16.88 -5.39 15.62
CA ALA A 201 16.12 -6.42 14.90
C ALA A 201 15.20 -7.21 15.84
N GLY A 202 15.69 -7.59 17.03
CA GLY A 202 14.88 -8.24 18.06
C GLY A 202 13.67 -7.41 18.46
N HIS A 203 13.84 -6.10 18.69
CA HIS A 203 12.73 -5.20 19.03
C HIS A 203 11.74 -5.00 17.88
N LEU A 204 12.22 -4.86 16.63
CA LEU A 204 11.35 -4.76 15.45
C LEU A 204 10.51 -6.03 15.28
N VAL A 205 11.14 -7.21 15.39
CA VAL A 205 10.46 -8.50 15.26
C VAL A 205 9.51 -8.75 16.42
N ALA A 206 9.86 -8.38 17.66
CA ALA A 206 8.95 -8.48 18.79
C ALA A 206 7.67 -7.65 18.56
N ASN A 207 7.81 -6.42 18.05
CA ASN A 207 6.65 -5.59 17.68
C ASN A 207 5.83 -6.22 16.55
N ALA A 208 6.49 -6.81 15.56
CA ALA A 208 5.83 -7.48 14.44
C ALA A 208 5.11 -8.78 14.87
N VAL A 209 5.65 -9.55 15.82
CA VAL A 209 4.95 -10.71 16.38
C VAL A 209 3.73 -10.26 17.19
N LEU A 210 3.88 -9.22 18.00
CA LEU A 210 2.81 -8.75 18.89
C LEU A 210 1.67 -8.04 18.15
N HIS A 211 1.98 -7.32 17.07
CA HIS A 211 1.02 -6.45 16.39
C HIS A 211 0.88 -6.70 14.88
N GLY A 212 1.81 -7.43 14.30
CA GLY A 212 1.96 -7.61 12.86
C GLY A 212 1.24 -8.81 12.28
N LEU A 213 0.72 -9.69 13.13
CA LEU A 213 0.10 -10.95 12.72
C LEU A 213 -1.39 -10.94 13.11
N PRO A 214 -2.30 -11.10 12.14
CA PRO A 214 -3.73 -11.23 12.42
C PRO A 214 -4.01 -12.47 13.31
N GLU A 215 -4.97 -12.35 14.23
CA GLU A 215 -5.35 -13.44 15.17
C GLU A 215 -5.84 -14.71 14.46
N ASP A 216 -6.29 -14.60 13.21
CA ASP A 216 -6.77 -15.71 12.38
C ASP A 216 -5.66 -16.42 11.59
N THR A 217 -4.41 -15.94 11.66
CA THR A 217 -3.28 -16.51 10.92
C THR A 217 -2.48 -17.48 11.77
N PHE A 218 -2.96 -18.73 11.86
CA PHE A 218 -2.14 -19.84 12.34
C PHE A 218 -0.98 -20.05 11.35
N HIS A 219 0.25 -19.73 11.76
CA HIS A 219 1.50 -19.80 10.97
C HIS A 219 1.82 -18.60 10.06
N GLY A 220 1.55 -17.37 10.50
CA GLY A 220 2.11 -16.21 9.82
C GLY A 220 3.65 -16.22 9.80
N HIS A 221 4.25 -15.61 8.79
CA HIS A 221 5.71 -15.46 8.68
C HIS A 221 6.06 -13.97 8.71
N LEU A 222 7.26 -13.64 9.18
CA LEU A 222 7.81 -12.29 9.12
C LEU A 222 8.98 -12.29 8.15
N LEU A 223 9.15 -11.23 7.36
CA LEU A 223 10.33 -11.08 6.52
C LEU A 223 11.28 -10.08 7.18
N LEU A 224 12.49 -10.53 7.53
CA LEU A 224 13.57 -9.67 7.97
C LEU A 224 14.55 -9.49 6.81
N LYS A 225 14.85 -8.23 6.46
CA LYS A 225 15.84 -7.86 5.46
C LYS A 225 16.85 -6.90 6.08
N ALA A 226 18.14 -7.18 5.86
CA ALA A 226 19.23 -6.29 6.24
C ALA A 226 19.96 -5.81 4.98
N SER A 227 20.25 -4.51 4.91
CA SER A 227 20.91 -3.89 3.75
C SER A 227 21.94 -2.86 4.18
N ALA A 228 23.09 -2.85 3.53
CA ALA A 228 24.07 -1.78 3.65
C ALA A 228 23.95 -0.83 2.46
N THR A 229 24.15 0.48 2.68
CA THR A 229 24.11 1.49 1.62
C THR A 229 25.51 2.00 1.27
N GLU A 230 25.65 2.72 0.15
CA GLU A 230 26.89 3.41 -0.23
C GLU A 230 27.30 4.46 0.81
N ALA A 231 26.32 5.05 1.50
CA ALA A 231 26.54 5.95 2.63
C ALA A 231 26.97 5.23 3.92
N SER A 232 27.31 3.93 3.85
CA SER A 232 27.69 3.09 4.99
C SER A 232 26.62 2.98 6.09
N GLU A 233 25.35 3.19 5.74
CA GLU A 233 24.21 2.99 6.64
C GLU A 233 23.82 1.52 6.70
N LEU A 234 23.30 1.06 7.83
CA LEU A 234 22.63 -0.24 7.94
C LEU A 234 21.12 -0.02 8.03
N LEU A 235 20.39 -0.67 7.13
CA LEU A 235 18.93 -0.69 7.10
C LEU A 235 18.44 -2.07 7.53
N LEU A 236 17.59 -2.12 8.54
CA LEU A 236 16.88 -3.31 9.00
C LEU A 236 15.40 -3.14 8.73
N ASP A 237 14.87 -3.90 7.80
CA ASP A 237 13.47 -3.91 7.38
C ASP A 237 12.78 -5.16 7.94
N VAL A 238 11.73 -4.99 8.74
CA VAL A 238 10.83 -6.08 9.16
C VAL A 238 9.48 -5.87 8.51
N THR A 239 9.05 -6.84 7.70
CA THR A 239 7.74 -6.84 7.05
C THR A 239 6.82 -7.86 7.70
N ASP A 240 5.63 -7.41 8.11
CA ASP A 240 4.57 -8.23 8.68
C ASP A 240 3.30 -8.20 7.83
N HIS A 241 2.28 -8.97 8.22
CA HIS A 241 1.01 -9.12 7.51
C HIS A 241 -0.07 -8.12 7.95
N ASN A 242 0.28 -7.14 8.78
CA ASN A 242 -0.63 -6.10 9.23
C ASN A 242 -0.20 -4.74 8.66
N PRO A 243 -0.89 -4.21 7.64
CA PRO A 243 -0.54 -2.94 7.02
C PRO A 243 -0.85 -1.72 7.89
N ARG A 244 -1.44 -1.91 9.07
CA ARG A 244 -1.72 -0.84 10.01
C ARG A 244 -0.57 -0.70 11.01
N PHE A 245 -0.24 0.56 11.28
CA PHE A 245 0.56 0.94 12.43
C PHE A 245 -0.05 2.20 13.07
N PRO A 246 -1.22 2.04 13.73
CA PRO A 246 -1.90 3.18 14.31
C PRO A 246 -0.98 3.81 15.37
N GLN A 247 -0.91 5.14 15.36
CA GLN A 247 -0.17 5.92 16.36
C GLN A 247 1.37 5.86 16.28
N PHE A 248 1.99 5.52 15.13
CA PHE A 248 3.45 5.54 14.95
C PHE A 248 4.13 6.79 15.55
N ASP A 249 3.57 7.97 15.27
CA ASP A 249 4.15 9.25 15.72
C ASP A 249 4.10 9.42 17.24
N ARG A 250 3.10 8.80 17.91
CA ARG A 250 3.04 8.73 19.37
C ARG A 250 3.99 7.66 19.90
N SER A 251 4.13 6.54 19.18
CA SER A 251 5.02 5.41 19.47
C SER A 251 6.51 5.74 19.29
N THR A 252 6.86 6.89 18.71
CA THR A 252 8.25 7.36 18.53
C THR A 252 8.57 8.62 19.36
N GLY A 253 7.57 9.28 19.95
CA GLY A 253 7.73 10.46 20.80
C GLY A 253 8.16 10.16 22.25
N ARG A 254 8.74 11.15 22.95
CA ARG A 254 9.28 11.00 24.33
C ARG A 254 8.23 10.64 25.40
N ALA A 255 6.95 10.95 25.20
CA ALA A 255 5.94 10.95 26.27
C ALA A 255 4.96 9.75 26.28
N GLY A 256 5.01 8.84 25.30
CA GLY A 256 4.03 7.75 25.23
C GLY A 256 4.41 6.58 24.32
N ALA A 257 5.70 6.43 24.02
CA ALA A 257 6.15 5.49 23.02
C ALA A 257 6.17 4.03 23.47
N ASP A 258 5.82 3.12 22.55
CA ASP A 258 6.06 1.68 22.69
C ASP A 258 7.52 1.44 23.09
N ARG A 259 7.72 0.76 24.22
CA ARG A 259 9.03 0.57 24.84
C ARG A 259 10.08 0.06 23.84
N GLY A 260 9.68 -0.79 22.89
CA GLY A 260 10.55 -1.34 21.85
C GLY A 260 11.04 -0.31 20.83
N LEU A 261 10.19 0.59 20.31
CA LEU A 261 10.64 1.60 19.33
C LEU A 261 11.57 2.64 19.97
N ARG A 262 11.29 2.99 21.23
CA ARG A 262 12.22 3.82 22.02
C ARG A 262 13.57 3.16 22.20
N GLN A 263 13.60 1.86 22.52
CA GLN A 263 14.86 1.12 22.68
C GLN A 263 15.67 1.14 21.38
N ILE A 264 15.03 0.99 20.22
CA ILE A 264 15.69 1.09 18.90
C ILE A 264 16.32 2.48 18.70
N ALA A 265 15.60 3.54 19.05
CA ALA A 265 16.13 4.91 18.97
C ALA A 265 17.34 5.12 19.92
N TRP A 266 17.29 4.54 21.13
CA TRP A 266 18.41 4.59 22.09
C TRP A 266 19.64 3.82 21.62
N LEU A 267 19.47 2.81 20.76
CA LEU A 267 20.56 2.09 20.11
C LEU A 267 21.21 2.88 18.96
N GLY A 268 20.68 4.07 18.65
CA GLY A 268 21.21 4.97 17.62
C GLY A 268 20.55 4.84 16.25
N ALA A 269 19.45 4.08 16.12
CA ALA A 269 18.75 3.92 14.86
C ALA A 269 17.57 4.90 14.71
N GLN A 270 17.37 5.42 13.51
CA GLN A 270 16.16 6.13 13.12
C GLN A 270 15.10 5.13 12.66
N VAL A 271 13.91 5.20 13.23
CA VAL A 271 12.81 4.30 12.86
C VAL A 271 11.87 5.01 11.89
N THR A 272 11.55 4.35 10.78
CA THR A 272 10.51 4.74 9.85
C THR A 272 9.62 3.54 9.55
N TRP A 273 8.47 3.75 8.93
CA TRP A 273 7.65 2.65 8.44
C TRP A 273 6.97 3.04 7.13
N ARG A 274 6.56 2.01 6.38
CA ARG A 274 5.79 2.16 5.16
C ARG A 274 4.85 0.97 4.99
N THR A 275 3.74 1.18 4.30
CA THR A 275 2.94 0.06 3.81
C THR A 275 3.75 -0.72 2.77
N ALA A 276 3.69 -2.06 2.83
CA ALA A 276 4.30 -2.92 1.81
C ALA A 276 3.68 -2.62 0.43
N PRO A 277 4.42 -2.79 -0.69
CA PRO A 277 3.93 -2.44 -2.02
C PRO A 277 2.59 -3.11 -2.42
N ASN A 278 2.31 -4.28 -1.86
CA ASN A 278 1.08 -5.04 -2.10
C ASN A 278 -0.10 -4.59 -1.20
N ALA A 279 0.10 -3.63 -0.30
CA ALA A 279 -0.85 -3.17 0.71
C ALA A 279 -1.33 -4.25 1.72
N LEU A 280 -0.71 -5.44 1.72
CA LEU A 280 -1.06 -6.56 2.60
C LEU A 280 -0.28 -6.57 3.91
N GLY A 281 0.65 -5.64 4.08
CA GLY A 281 1.57 -5.61 5.20
C GLY A 281 2.17 -4.25 5.39
N LYS A 282 2.98 -4.11 6.43
CA LYS A 282 3.85 -2.94 6.60
C LYS A 282 5.29 -3.40 6.72
N THR A 283 6.20 -2.54 6.33
CA THR A 283 7.62 -2.66 6.62
C THR A 283 7.98 -1.59 7.64
N VAL A 284 8.46 -2.00 8.81
CA VAL A 284 9.10 -1.11 9.77
C VAL A 284 10.60 -1.18 9.54
N ARG A 285 11.23 -0.02 9.39
CA ARG A 285 12.64 0.13 9.08
C ARG A 285 13.36 0.77 10.25
N ALA A 286 14.45 0.17 10.72
CA ALA A 286 15.46 0.83 11.54
C ALA A 286 16.68 1.15 10.67
N ALA A 287 17.07 2.42 10.62
CA ALA A 287 18.24 2.89 9.88
C ALA A 287 19.32 3.34 10.86
N PHE A 288 20.47 2.68 10.85
CA PHE A 288 21.65 3.13 11.58
C PHE A 288 22.48 4.04 10.68
N PRO A 289 22.88 5.23 11.16
CA PRO A 289 23.77 6.10 10.41
C PRO A 289 25.13 5.43 10.19
N PRO A 290 25.96 5.97 9.27
CA PRO A 290 27.35 5.54 9.14
C PRO A 290 28.05 5.56 10.50
N ALA A 291 28.89 4.56 10.75
CA ALA A 291 29.80 4.60 11.89
C ALA A 291 30.62 5.90 11.77
N ARG A 292 30.57 6.74 12.81
CA ARG A 292 31.37 7.98 12.83
C ARG A 292 32.84 7.56 12.65
N PRO A 293 33.58 8.14 11.70
CA PRO A 293 35.00 7.88 11.59
C PRO A 293 35.64 8.13 12.96
N LEU A 294 36.53 7.23 13.39
CA LEU A 294 37.41 7.55 14.51
C LEU A 294 38.17 8.80 14.09
N GLU A 295 37.87 9.95 14.70
CA GLU A 295 38.73 11.12 14.58
C GLU A 295 40.11 10.68 15.08
N GLU A 296 41.11 10.68 14.19
CA GLU A 296 42.49 10.46 14.59
C GLU A 296 42.84 11.54 15.64
N PRO A 297 43.32 11.15 16.82
CA PRO A 297 43.78 12.13 17.79
C PRO A 297 44.96 12.90 17.17
N ALA A 298 44.83 14.22 17.13
CA ALA A 298 45.89 15.15 16.74
C ALA A 298 47.10 15.10 17.70
#